data_AF-A0A364UQ47-F1
#
_entry.id   AF-A0A364UQ47-F1
#
_cell.length_a   1.000
_cell.length_b   1.000
_cell.length_c   1.000
_cell.angle_alpha   90.00
_cell.angle_beta   90.00
_cell.angle_gamma   90.00
#
_symmetry.space_group_name_H-M   'P 1'
#
loop_
_entity.id
_entity.type
_entity.pdbx_description
1 polymer ?
#
loop_
_entity_poly.entity_id
_entity_poly.type
_entity_poly.pdbx_seq_one_letter_code
_entity_poly.pdbx_strand_id
1 'polypeptide(L)'
;MTIFLIIGVLIPIVFIMRLNAKNQKMTIKLFLYTIGLSILGIVVTTVIGTIVAHSHSSIGLVVIGSIIVGAIWGILLGLSYICFRFLSTTFKK
;
A
#
# COMPACT_ATOMS: atom_id res chain seq x y z
N MET A 1 9.58 13.89 -6.46
CA MET A 1 8.18 13.62 -6.05
C MET A 1 7.79 12.17 -6.34
N THR A 2 7.83 11.70 -7.59
CA THR A 2 7.39 10.35 -8.00
C THR A 2 8.16 9.19 -7.36
N ILE A 3 9.48 9.33 -7.16
CA ILE A 3 10.33 8.28 -6.56
C ILE A 3 9.93 7.97 -5.10
N PHE A 4 9.54 8.99 -4.33
CA PHE A 4 9.15 8.80 -2.93
C PHE A 4 7.86 8.00 -2.78
N LEU A 5 6.90 8.19 -3.69
CA LEU A 5 5.68 7.39 -3.74
C LEU A 5 5.97 5.91 -4.03
N ILE A 6 6.90 5.63 -4.94
CA ILE A 6 7.31 4.24 -5.26
C ILE A 6 7.89 3.55 -4.02
N ILE A 7 8.69 4.26 -3.22
CA ILE A 7 9.25 3.75 -1.96
C ILE A 7 8.15 3.47 -0.93
N GLY A 8 7.13 4.34 -0.85
CA GLY A 8 6.00 4.16 0.06
C GLY A 8 5.16 2.92 -0.27
N VAL A 9 5.02 2.59 -1.55
CA VAL A 9 4.23 1.45 -2.03
C VAL A 9 4.98 0.11 -1.89
N LEU A 10 6.31 0.12 -1.74
CA LEU A 10 7.08 -1.12 -1.49
C LEU A 10 6.69 -1.81 -0.17
N ILE A 11 6.34 -1.05 0.87
CA ILE A 11 5.96 -1.58 2.18
C ILE A 11 4.74 -2.53 2.10
N PRO A 12 3.57 -2.10 1.55
CA PRO A 12 2.43 -2.99 1.41
C PRO A 12 2.67 -4.14 0.41
N ILE A 13 3.53 -3.96 -0.61
CA ILE A 13 3.92 -5.03 -1.54
C ILE A 13 4.67 -6.15 -0.80
N VAL A 14 5.68 -5.80 -0.01
CA VAL A 14 6.46 -6.78 0.78
C VAL A 14 5.55 -7.52 1.76
N PHE A 15 4.58 -6.83 2.34
CA PHE A 15 3.60 -7.45 3.23
C PHE A 15 2.75 -8.51 2.52
N ILE A 16 2.22 -8.20 1.33
CA ILE A 16 1.46 -9.16 0.51
C ILE A 16 2.34 -10.32 0.05
N MET A 17 3.60 -10.07 -0.34
CA MET A 17 4.53 -11.14 -0.69
C MET A 17 4.77 -12.09 0.48
N ARG A 18 4.90 -11.58 1.71
CA ARG A 18 5.01 -12.43 2.91
C ARG A 18 3.75 -13.26 3.15
N LEU A 19 2.57 -12.70 2.91
CA LEU A 19 1.28 -13.41 2.98
C LEU A 19 1.22 -14.55 1.95
N ASN A 20 1.65 -14.28 0.72
CA ASN A 20 1.71 -15.27 -0.35
C ASN A 20 2.70 -16.40 -0.03
N ALA A 21 3.91 -16.06 0.42
CA ALA A 21 4.94 -17.04 0.78
C ALA A 21 4.50 -17.96 1.94
N LYS A 22 3.67 -17.45 2.85
CA LYS A 22 3.06 -18.25 3.94
C LYS A 22 1.77 -18.97 3.53
N ASN A 23 1.34 -18.88 2.27
CA ASN A 23 0.08 -19.43 1.75
C ASN A 23 -1.17 -19.04 2.57
N GLN A 24 -1.10 -17.95 3.34
CA GLN A 24 -2.16 -17.57 4.25
C GLN A 24 -3.36 -16.98 3.49
N LYS A 25 -4.57 -17.36 3.94
CA LYS A 25 -5.81 -16.76 3.44
C LYS A 25 -5.84 -15.29 3.84
N MET A 26 -6.21 -14.40 2.91
CA MET A 26 -6.45 -13.00 3.23
C MET A 26 -7.71 -12.91 4.10
N THR A 27 -7.55 -12.70 5.40
CA THR A 27 -8.67 -12.38 6.30
C THR A 27 -8.94 -10.88 6.28
N ILE A 28 -10.17 -10.44 6.58
CA ILE A 28 -10.55 -9.01 6.69
C ILE A 28 -9.60 -8.22 7.59
N LYS A 29 -9.13 -8.80 8.70
CA LYS A 29 -8.13 -8.19 9.60
C LYS A 29 -6.80 -7.89 8.89
N LEU A 30 -6.32 -8.84 8.09
CA LEU A 30 -5.08 -8.72 7.31
C LEU A 30 -5.23 -7.72 6.17
N PHE A 31 -6.40 -7.68 5.54
CA PHE A 31 -6.73 -6.70 4.51
C PHE A 31 -6.70 -5.26 5.07
N LEU A 32 -7.34 -5.02 6.21
CA LEU A 32 -7.27 -3.72 6.91
C LEU A 32 -5.85 -3.37 7.32
N TYR A 33 -5.05 -4.35 7.74
CA TYR A 33 -3.64 -4.14 8.08
C TYR A 33 -2.80 -3.73 6.87
N THR A 34 -3.02 -4.34 5.70
CA THR A 34 -2.39 -3.95 4.44
C THR A 34 -2.73 -2.51 4.06
N ILE A 35 -3.99 -2.11 4.22
CA ILE A 35 -4.44 -0.73 3.97
C ILE A 35 -3.74 0.23 4.95
N GLY A 36 -3.70 -0.10 6.24
CA GLY A 36 -3.02 0.71 7.25
C GLY A 36 -1.52 0.88 6.96
N LEU A 37 -0.83 -0.21 6.59
CA LEU A 37 0.57 -0.19 6.18
C LEU A 37 0.80 0.66 4.92
N SER A 38 -0.10 0.57 3.94
CA SER A 38 -0.04 1.37 2.72
C SER A 38 -0.19 2.86 3.02
N ILE A 39 -1.16 3.23 3.86
CA ILE A 39 -1.37 4.61 4.30
C ILE A 39 -0.15 5.12 5.05
N LEU A 40 0.36 4.38 6.03
CA LEU A 40 1.55 4.76 6.79
C LEU A 40 2.79 4.93 5.89
N GLY A 41 3.04 3.96 5.01
CA GLY A 41 4.19 3.99 4.10
C GLY A 41 4.14 5.18 3.16
N ILE A 42 2.98 5.47 2.58
CA ILE A 42 2.79 6.60 1.67
C ILE A 42 2.87 7.92 2.45
N VAL A 43 2.19 8.07 3.59
CA VAL A 43 2.25 9.31 4.38
C VAL A 43 3.69 9.66 4.79
N VAL A 44 4.45 8.69 5.33
CA VAL A 44 5.82 8.92 5.78
C VAL A 44 6.72 9.33 4.62
N THR A 45 6.69 8.58 3.51
CA THR A 45 7.55 8.86 2.35
C THR A 45 7.19 10.16 1.65
N THR A 46 5.91 10.52 1.60
CA THR A 46 5.44 11.76 0.97
C THR A 46 5.82 12.97 1.82
N VAL A 47 5.67 12.89 3.15
CA VAL A 47 6.11 13.96 4.08
C VAL A 47 7.61 14.19 3.98
N ILE A 48 8.42 13.12 4.04
CA ILE A 48 9.88 13.22 3.85
C ILE A 48 10.20 13.84 2.49
N GLY A 49 9.53 13.38 1.42
CA GLY A 49 9.70 13.91 0.07
C GLY A 49 9.40 15.42 -0.03
N THR A 50 8.37 15.90 0.67
CA THR A 50 8.03 17.33 0.69
C THR A 50 9.02 18.19 1.47
N ILE A 51 9.57 17.67 2.57
CA ILE A 51 10.60 18.35 3.37
C ILE A 51 11.89 18.46 2.56
N VAL A 52 12.36 17.35 1.98
CA VAL A 52 13.59 17.32 1.16
C VAL A 52 13.46 18.24 -0.04
N ALA A 53 12.30 18.25 -0.71
CA ALA A 53 12.05 19.07 -1.88
C ALA A 53 11.74 20.56 -1.58
N HIS A 54 11.82 21.01 -0.32
CA HIS A 54 11.52 22.40 0.09
C HIS A 54 10.22 22.93 -0.53
N SER A 55 9.20 22.08 -0.60
CA SER A 55 7.98 22.39 -1.33
C SER A 55 7.11 23.35 -0.50
N HIS A 56 6.71 24.49 -1.07
CA HIS A 56 5.79 25.47 -0.47
C HIS A 56 4.34 24.96 -0.29
N SER A 57 4.09 23.67 -0.53
CA SER A 57 2.76 23.09 -0.40
C SER A 57 2.38 22.95 1.06
N SER A 58 1.13 23.23 1.41
CA SER A 58 0.63 23.06 2.77
C SER A 58 0.74 21.59 3.18
N ILE A 59 1.56 21.32 4.21
CA ILE A 59 1.84 19.98 4.72
C ILE A 59 0.53 19.24 5.06
N GLY A 60 -0.50 19.96 5.54
CA GLY A 60 -1.81 19.37 5.82
C GLY A 60 -2.52 18.81 4.58
N LEU A 61 -2.46 19.52 3.45
CA LEU A 61 -3.03 19.06 2.17
C LEU A 61 -2.29 17.82 1.63
N VAL A 62 -0.97 17.81 1.78
CA VAL A 62 -0.13 16.67 1.39
C VAL A 62 -0.49 15.42 2.20
N VAL A 63 -0.67 15.55 3.50
CA VAL A 63 -1.05 14.42 4.38
C VAL A 63 -2.43 13.87 4.01
N ILE A 64 -3.42 14.73 3.80
CA ILE A 64 -4.78 14.30 3.42
C ILE A 64 -4.75 13.56 2.06
N GLY A 65 -4.05 14.12 1.07
CA GLY A 65 -3.88 13.47 -0.23
C GLY A 65 -3.18 12.12 -0.12
N SER A 66 -2.15 12.03 0.73
CA SER A 66 -1.39 10.81 0.98
C SER A 66 -2.24 9.70 1.61
N ILE A 67 -3.19 10.05 2.49
CA ILE A 67 -4.13 9.08 3.08
C ILE A 67 -5.05 8.49 2.01
N ILE A 68 -5.62 9.35 1.14
CA ILE A 68 -6.51 8.90 0.07
C ILE A 68 -5.76 7.98 -0.89
N VAL A 69 -4.58 8.40 -1.35
CA VAL A 69 -3.72 7.59 -2.24
C VAL A 69 -3.33 6.27 -1.56
N GLY A 70 -2.97 6.33 -0.28
CA GLY A 70 -2.64 5.15 0.53
C GLY A 70 -3.76 4.14 0.65
N ALA A 71 -4.99 4.62 0.86
CA ALA A 71 -6.18 3.79 0.94
C ALA A 71 -6.50 3.12 -0.41
N ILE A 72 -6.48 3.87 -1.50
CA ILE A 72 -6.74 3.36 -2.86
C ILE A 72 -5.71 2.26 -3.20
N TRP A 73 -4.43 2.52 -2.98
CA TRP A 73 -3.37 1.54 -3.24
C TRP A 73 -3.48 0.31 -2.36
N GLY A 74 -3.78 0.48 -1.07
CA GLY A 74 -3.94 -0.64 -0.14
C GLY A 74 -5.10 -1.56 -0.53
N ILE A 75 -6.23 -0.97 -0.94
CA ILE A 75 -7.41 -1.71 -1.42
C ILE A 75 -7.08 -2.45 -2.72
N LEU A 76 -6.44 -1.77 -3.68
CA LEU A 76 -6.10 -2.33 -4.99
C LEU A 76 -5.14 -3.51 -4.85
N LEU A 77 -4.09 -3.36 -4.02
CA LEU A 77 -3.15 -4.41 -3.69
C LEU A 77 -3.84 -5.58 -2.98
N GLY A 78 -4.69 -5.30 -1.99
CA GLY A 78 -5.40 -6.35 -1.27
C GLY A 78 -6.37 -7.13 -2.16
N LEU A 79 -7.13 -6.46 -3.03
CA LEU A 79 -8.03 -7.09 -4.00
C LEU A 79 -7.26 -7.91 -5.03
N SER A 80 -6.13 -7.39 -5.53
CA SER A 80 -5.29 -8.11 -6.49
C SER A 80 -4.82 -9.45 -5.94
N TYR A 81 -4.40 -9.51 -4.67
CA TYR A 81 -4.00 -10.75 -4.02
C TYR A 81 -5.15 -11.76 -3.90
N ILE A 82 -6.36 -11.29 -3.55
CA ILE A 82 -7.55 -12.15 -3.49
C ILE A 82 -7.85 -12.74 -4.87
N CYS A 83 -7.80 -11.92 -5.92
CA CYS A 83 -8.05 -12.33 -7.29
C CYS A 83 -7.00 -13.33 -7.80
N PHE A 84 -5.71 -13.05 -7.59
CA PHE A 84 -4.60 -13.95 -7.94
C PHE A 84 -4.73 -15.30 -7.25
N ARG A 85 -5.08 -15.29 -5.96
CA ARG A 85 -5.25 -16.53 -5.20
C ARG A 85 -6.44 -17.32 -5.70
N PHE A 86 -7.54 -16.66 -6.03
CA PHE A 86 -8.72 -17.30 -6.63
C PHE A 86 -8.36 -17.96 -7.97
N LEU A 87 -7.68 -17.25 -8.88
CA LEU A 87 -7.19 -17.83 -10.13
C LEU A 87 -6.26 -19.03 -9.89
N SER A 88 -5.28 -18.89 -8.99
CA SER A 88 -4.33 -19.96 -8.69
C SER A 88 -4.97 -21.21 -8.11
N THR A 89 -6.09 -21.07 -7.38
CA THR A 89 -6.84 -22.23 -6.86
C THR A 89 -7.78 -22.84 -7.90
N THR A 90 -8.34 -22.02 -8.80
CA THR A 90 -9.28 -22.48 -9.84
C THR A 90 -8.58 -23.19 -10.99
N PHE A 91 -7.40 -22.71 -11.42
CA PHE A 91 -6.63 -23.30 -12.53
C PHE A 91 -5.68 -24.44 -12.11
N LYS A 92 -5.68 -24.83 -10.83
CA LYS A 92 -4.93 -26.01 -10.34
C LYS A 92 -5.78 -27.30 -10.32
N LYS A 93 -7.02 -27.25 -10.79
CA LYS A 93 -7.84 -28.43 -11.10
C LYS A 93 -7.63 -28.83 -12.56
#